data_AF-A0A8T5SAY6-F1
#
_entry.id   AF-A0A8T5SAY6-F1
#
_cell.length_a   1.000
_cell.length_b   1.000
_cell.length_c   1.000
_cell.angle_alpha   90.00
_cell.angle_beta   90.00
_cell.angle_gamma   90.00
#
_symmetry.space_group_name_H-M   'P 1'
#
loop_
_entity.id
_entity.type
_entity.pdbx_description
1 polymer ?
#
loop_
_entity_poly.entity_id
_entity_poly.type
_entity_poly.pdbx_seq_one_letter_code
_entity_poly.pdbx_strand_id
1 'polypeptide(L)'
;MGEIKGILFAITVGKGSRSEGPKYFIKPLDDYKNRWSEILVRKKTHMWENDPELHKYLDKEVLISGDIIETKSTITIDYSNVKALE
;
A
#
# COMPACT_ATOMS: atom_id res chain seq x y z
N MET A 1 9.51 11.01 8.21
CA MET A 1 8.97 10.60 6.90
C MET A 1 9.80 9.43 6.43
N GLY A 2 9.18 8.26 6.29
CA GLY A 2 9.81 7.10 5.69
C GLY A 2 9.38 6.95 4.24
N GLU A 3 10.21 6.30 3.44
CA GLU A 3 9.94 6.02 2.04
C GLU A 3 10.14 4.54 1.76
N ILE A 4 9.20 3.96 1.04
CA ILE A 4 9.17 2.53 0.73
C ILE A 4 9.05 2.42 -0.78
N LYS A 5 10.09 1.86 -1.39
CA LYS A 5 10.09 1.48 -2.79
C LYS A 5 9.71 0.01 -2.91
N GLY A 6 8.79 -0.28 -3.82
CA GLY A 6 8.27 -1.61 -4.00
C GLY A 6 7.21 -1.71 -5.08
N ILE A 7 6.65 -2.90 -5.24
CA ILE A 7 5.57 -3.15 -6.21
C ILE A 7 4.25 -3.02 -5.47
N LEU A 8 3.37 -2.14 -5.96
CA LEU A 8 2.04 -1.97 -5.39
C LEU A 8 1.07 -3.02 -5.95
N PHE A 9 0.28 -3.64 -5.08
CA PHE A 9 -0.80 -4.52 -5.46
C PHE A 9 -2.03 -4.26 -4.59
N ALA A 10 -3.21 -4.59 -5.09
CA ALA A 10 -4.45 -4.49 -4.32
C ALA A 10 -5.13 -5.85 -4.25
N ILE A 11 -5.68 -6.13 -3.07
CA ILE A 11 -6.51 -7.29 -2.82
C ILE A 11 -7.90 -6.78 -2.49
N THR A 12 -8.91 -7.23 -3.24
CA THR A 12 -10.30 -6.96 -2.91
C THR A 12 -10.71 -7.79 -1.70
N VAL A 13 -11.14 -7.12 -0.64
CA VAL A 13 -11.63 -7.77 0.59
C VAL A 13 -13.12 -7.51 0.76
N GLY A 14 -13.81 -8.38 1.50
CA GLY A 14 -15.22 -8.22 1.79
C GLY A 14 -16.15 -8.59 0.63
N LYS A 15 -15.70 -9.47 -0.28
CA LYS A 15 -16.48 -9.91 -1.45
C LYS A 15 -17.88 -10.37 -1.02
N GLY A 16 -18.93 -9.67 -1.47
CA GLY A 16 -20.32 -9.95 -1.12
C GLY A 16 -20.87 -9.22 0.13
N SER A 17 -20.22 -8.17 0.63
CA SER A 17 -20.70 -7.33 1.74
C SER A 17 -20.64 -5.83 1.41
N ARG A 18 -21.41 -5.00 2.14
CA ARG A 18 -21.40 -3.53 1.98
C ARG A 18 -20.04 -2.85 2.23
N SER A 19 -19.09 -3.59 2.80
CA SER A 19 -17.69 -3.14 3.02
C SER A 19 -16.73 -3.76 1.99
N GLU A 20 -17.24 -4.28 0.87
CA GLU A 20 -16.41 -4.74 -0.24
C GLU A 20 -15.55 -3.59 -0.77
N GLY A 21 -14.24 -3.80 -0.86
CA GLY A 21 -13.37 -2.82 -1.47
C GLY A 21 -11.90 -3.22 -1.50
N PRO A 22 -11.06 -2.44 -2.20
CA PRO A 22 -9.65 -2.74 -2.35
C PRO A 22 -8.89 -2.38 -1.06
N LYS A 23 -8.07 -3.32 -0.59
CA LYS A 23 -6.95 -3.05 0.30
C LYS A 23 -5.67 -3.02 -0.52
N TYR A 24 -4.86 -2.01 -0.28
CA TYR A 24 -3.60 -1.81 -0.98
C TYR A 24 -2.44 -2.30 -0.13
N PHE A 25 -1.50 -2.92 -0.80
CA PHE A 25 -0.28 -3.45 -0.22
C PHE A 25 0.89 -3.08 -1.12
N ILE A 26 2.03 -2.82 -0.51
CA ILE A 26 3.29 -2.64 -1.22
C ILE A 26 4.24 -3.77 -0.84
N LYS A 27 4.79 -4.43 -1.85
CA LYS A 27 5.85 -5.42 -1.69
C LYS A 27 7.18 -4.68 -1.78
N PRO A 28 7.87 -4.43 -0.65
CA PRO A 28 9.11 -3.68 -0.68
C PRO A 28 10.17 -4.42 -1.52
N LEU A 29 10.91 -3.66 -2.32
CA LEU A 29 12.07 -4.14 -3.08
C LEU A 29 13.40 -3.69 -2.45
N ASP A 30 13.33 -2.69 -1.57
CA ASP A 30 14.45 -2.09 -0.87
C ASP A 30 14.83 -2.82 0.43
N ASP A 31 15.51 -2.15 1.36
CA ASP A 31 15.93 -2.69 2.66
C ASP A 31 14.77 -3.37 3.43
N TYR A 32 13.56 -2.80 3.31
CA TYR A 32 12.33 -3.37 3.87
C TYR A 32 12.00 -4.78 3.35
N LYS A 33 12.50 -5.20 2.18
CA LYS A 33 12.29 -6.55 1.61
C LYS A 33 12.81 -7.67 2.51
N ASN A 34 13.91 -7.43 3.22
CA ASN A 34 14.47 -8.42 4.14
C ASN A 34 13.69 -8.51 5.46
N ARG A 35 12.97 -7.45 5.83
CA ARG A 35 12.22 -7.37 7.09
C ARG A 35 10.74 -7.67 6.92
N TRP A 36 10.16 -7.30 5.78
CA TRP A 36 8.73 -7.30 5.51
C TRP A 36 8.47 -7.83 4.11
N SER A 37 7.67 -8.90 4.00
CA SER A 37 7.25 -9.44 2.70
C SER A 37 6.23 -8.56 2.00
N GLU A 38 5.35 -7.91 2.77
CA GLU A 38 4.29 -7.04 2.29
C GLU A 38 3.95 -5.99 3.37
N ILE A 39 3.58 -4.81 2.92
CA ILE A 39 3.32 -3.65 3.77
C ILE A 39 1.93 -3.14 3.47
N LEU A 40 1.11 -2.99 4.50
CA LEU A 40 -0.25 -2.52 4.31
C LEU A 40 -0.24 -1.02 4.05
N VAL A 41 -0.83 -0.60 2.94
CA VAL A 41 -0.93 0.80 2.55
C VAL A 41 -2.28 1.33 3.00
N ARG A 42 -2.26 2.29 3.93
CA ARG A 42 -3.50 2.89 4.43
C ARG A 42 -4.03 3.89 3.43
N LYS A 43 -5.15 3.55 2.79
CA LYS A 43 -5.89 4.43 1.88
C LYS A 43 -6.59 5.58 2.60
N LYS A 44 -6.59 6.75 1.96
CA LYS A 44 -7.29 7.95 2.45
C LYS A 44 -8.74 7.99 2.01
N THR A 45 -9.10 7.21 0.99
CA THR A 45 -10.48 7.03 0.52
C THR A 45 -11.30 6.08 1.40
N HIS A 46 -12.64 6.13 1.24
CA HIS A 46 -13.55 5.23 1.93
C HIS A 46 -13.27 3.75 1.59
N MET A 47 -13.64 2.85 2.51
CA MET A 47 -13.36 1.41 2.41
C MET A 47 -13.79 0.76 1.10
N TRP A 48 -14.86 1.26 0.48
CA TRP A 48 -15.48 0.76 -0.74
C TRP A 48 -15.04 1.50 -2.01
N GLU A 49 -14.38 2.66 -1.87
CA GLU A 49 -13.87 3.42 -3.00
C GLU A 49 -12.47 2.95 -3.40
N ASN A 50 -12.25 2.92 -4.72
CA ASN A 50 -10.93 2.72 -5.29
C ASN A 50 -10.17 4.03 -5.15
N ASP A 51 -9.00 3.95 -4.56
CA ASP A 51 -8.12 5.10 -4.40
C ASP A 51 -7.45 5.37 -5.76
N PRO A 52 -7.79 6.45 -6.49
CA PRO A 52 -7.37 6.61 -7.89
C PRO A 52 -5.85 6.75 -8.03
N GLU A 53 -5.19 7.30 -7.01
CA GLU A 53 -3.74 7.43 -6.97
C GLU A 53 -3.08 6.05 -6.88
N LEU A 54 -3.51 5.20 -5.94
CA LEU A 54 -2.94 3.86 -5.79
C LEU A 54 -3.42 2.90 -6.89
N HIS A 55 -4.69 2.96 -7.28
CA HIS A 55 -5.27 2.07 -8.28
C HIS A 55 -4.61 2.23 -9.65
N LYS A 56 -4.17 3.46 -10.00
CA LYS A 56 -3.44 3.73 -11.24
C LYS A 56 -2.06 3.06 -11.28
N TYR A 57 -1.46 2.77 -10.13
CA TYR A 57 -0.14 2.18 -10.03
C TYR A 57 -0.15 0.72 -9.58
N LEU A 58 -1.28 0.03 -9.75
CA LEU A 58 -1.34 -1.41 -9.51
C LEU A 58 -0.39 -2.16 -10.45
N ASP A 59 0.32 -3.13 -9.88
CA ASP A 59 1.33 -3.96 -10.54
C ASP A 59 2.55 -3.16 -11.06
N LYS A 60 2.71 -1.91 -10.60
CA LYS A 60 3.86 -1.06 -10.95
C LYS A 60 4.80 -0.86 -9.77
N GLU A 61 6.06 -0.61 -10.09
CA GLU A 61 7.04 -0.12 -9.13
C GLU A 61 6.71 1.32 -8.73
N VAL A 62 6.49 1.50 -7.45
CA VAL A 62 6.18 2.80 -6.86
C VAL A 62 7.07 3.08 -5.68
N LEU A 63 7.28 4.35 -5.44
CA LEU A 63 7.89 4.89 -4.23
C LEU A 63 6.79 5.59 -3.43
N ILE A 64 6.48 5.02 -2.27
CA ILE A 64 5.50 5.53 -1.33
C ILE A 64 6.23 6.24 -0.20
N SER A 65 6.01 7.53 -0.06
CA SER A 65 6.54 8.32 1.06
C SER A 65 5.43 8.62 2.05
N GLY A 66 5.69 8.37 3.34
CA GLY A 66 4.66 8.46 4.36
C GLY A 66 5.14 8.21 5.77
N ASP A 67 4.18 7.97 6.66
CA ASP A 67 4.45 7.59 8.04
C ASP A 67 4.41 6.07 8.16
N ILE A 68 5.54 5.48 8.52
CA ILE A 68 5.69 4.03 8.61
C ILE A 68 5.44 3.62 10.05
N ILE A 69 4.30 2.97 10.26
CA ILE A 69 3.89 2.43 11.54
C ILE A 69 4.27 0.95 11.56
N GLU A 70 5.48 0.68 12.05
CA GLU A 70 5.98 -0.67 12.26
C GLU A 70 5.53 -1.18 13.65
N THR A 71 4.79 -2.28 13.67
CA THR A 71 4.44 -3.01 14.89
C THR A 71 5.12 -4.37 14.88
N LYS A 72 5.27 -5.03 16.04
CA LYS A 72 5.94 -6.35 16.17
C LYS A 72 5.51 -7.44 15.19
N SER A 73 4.34 -7.34 14.57
CA SER A 73 3.81 -8.36 13.63
C SER A 73 3.25 -7.78 12.34
N THR A 74 3.16 -6.46 12.20
CA THR A 74 2.51 -5.84 11.04
C THR A 74 3.11 -4.47 10.81
N ILE A 75 3.29 -4.12 9.54
CA ILE A 75 3.76 -2.81 9.12
C ILE A 75 2.66 -2.16 8.28
N THR A 76 2.34 -0.93 8.65
CA THR A 76 1.36 -0.11 7.94
C THR A 76 2.03 1.19 7.54
N ILE A 77 1.94 1.57 6.27
CA ILE A 77 2.37 2.88 5.81
C ILE A 77 1.15 3.76 5.57
N ASP A 78 1.08 4.88 6.27
CA ASP A 78 0.18 5.97 5.95
C ASP A 78 0.82 6.82 4.86
N TYR A 79 0.44 6.56 3.61
CA TYR A 79 1.07 7.26 2.50
C TYR A 79 0.63 8.72 2.47
N SER A 80 1.61 9.60 2.30
CA SER A 80 1.37 11.01 2.03
C SER A 80 1.61 11.35 0.56
N ASN A 81 2.54 10.64 -0.09
CA ASN A 81 2.85 10.81 -1.51
C ASN A 81 3.15 9.45 -2.15
N VAL A 82 2.66 9.25 -3.37
CA VAL A 82 2.99 8.09 -4.19
C VAL A 82 3.55 8.56 -5.52
N LYS A 83 4.70 7.99 -5.92
CA LYS A 83 5.33 8.23 -7.22
C LYS A 83 5.55 6.90 -7.92
N ALA A 84 5.16 6.80 -9.19
CA ALA A 84 5.62 5.70 -10.02
C ALA A 84 7.09 5.91 -10.38
N LEU A 85 7.87 4.84 -10.26
CA LEU A 85 9.19 4.74 -10.88
C LEU A 85 8.93 4.03 -12.21
N GLU A 86 8.65 4.83 -13.23
CA GLU A 86 8.45 4.37 -14.61
C GLU A 86 9.76 3.94 -15.27
#